data_AF-A0A558R5S1-F1
#
_entry.id   AF-A0A558R5S1-F1
#
_cell.length_a   1.000
_cell.length_b   1.000
_cell.length_c   1.000
_cell.angle_alpha   90.00
_cell.angle_beta   90.00
_cell.angle_gamma   90.00
#
_symmetry.space_group_name_H-M   'P 1'
#
loop_
_entity.id
_entity.type
_entity.pdbx_description
1 polymer ?
#
loop_
_entity_poly.entity_id
_entity_poly.type
_entity_poly.pdbx_seq_one_letter_code
_entity_poly.pdbx_strand_id
1 'polypeptide(L)' 'MTVAARFRQADATRALRAAVKAGLRPSECVIGPDGAIRLVFSDTPAATSVNPLDRLLRS' A
#
# COMPACT_ATOMS: atom_id res chain seq x y z
N MET A 1 8.46 -31.64 -1.67
CA MET A 1 9.22 -30.54 -1.05
C MET A 1 8.61 -29.23 -1.50
N THR A 2 7.95 -28.47 -0.63
CA THR A 2 7.46 -27.12 -0.94
C THR A 2 8.55 -26.12 -0.59
N VAL A 3 8.99 -25.32 -1.57
CA VAL A 3 10.01 -24.28 -1.35
C VAL A 3 9.36 -23.13 -0.58
N ALA A 4 9.92 -22.76 0.57
CA ALA A 4 9.46 -21.59 1.32
C ALA A 4 9.56 -20.34 0.43
N ALA A 5 8.47 -19.58 0.31
CA ALA A 5 8.43 -18.36 -0.49
C ALA A 5 9.42 -17.35 0.11
N ARG A 6 10.52 -17.11 -0.59
CA ARG A 6 11.52 -16.12 -0.17
C ARG A 6 11.01 -14.74 -0.55
N PHE A 7 10.57 -13.98 0.44
CA PHE A 7 10.16 -12.59 0.27
C PHE A 7 11.25 -11.78 -0.46
N ARG A 8 10.87 -11.08 -1.53
CA ARG A 8 11.69 -10.04 -2.16
C ARG A 8 10.90 -8.72 -2.15
N GLN A 9 11.55 -7.64 -1.72
CA GLN A 9 10.97 -6.28 -1.75
C GLN A 9 10.46 -5.88 -3.16
N ALA A 10 11.10 -6.41 -4.21
CA ALA A 10 10.66 -6.23 -5.59
C ALA A 10 9.25 -6.79 -5.85
N ASP A 11 8.88 -7.90 -5.22
CA ASP A 11 7.56 -8.53 -5.40
C ASP A 11 6.46 -7.73 -4.71
N ALA A 12 6.73 -7.18 -3.52
CA ALA A 12 5.80 -6.26 -2.85
C ALA A 12 5.58 -5.00 -3.66
N THR A 13 6.66 -4.43 -4.22
CA THR A 13 6.57 -3.26 -5.10
C THR A 13 5.76 -3.56 -6.36
N ARG A 14 5.95 -4.75 -6.95
CA ARG A 14 5.21 -5.21 -8.13
C ARG A 14 3.73 -5.37 -7.83
N ALA A 15 3.38 -5.98 -6.70
CA ALA A 15 2.00 -6.15 -6.25
C ALA A 15 1.32 -4.78 -6.04
N LEU A 16 1.99 -3.85 -5.34
CA LEU A 16 1.48 -2.51 -5.09
C LEU A 16 1.21 -1.75 -6.41
N ARG A 17 2.18 -1.76 -7.33
CA ARG A 17 2.04 -1.10 -8.65
C ARG A 17 0.91 -1.70 -9.48
N ALA A 18 0.76 -3.02 -9.47
CA ALA A 18 -0.32 -3.70 -10.18
C ALA A 18 -1.70 -3.29 -9.62
N ALA A 19 -1.84 -3.25 -8.29
CA ALA A 19 -3.07 -2.81 -7.64
C ALA A 19 -3.42 -1.36 -7.98
N VAL A 20 -2.44 -0.45 -7.89
CA VAL A 20 -2.64 0.96 -8.28
C VAL A 20 -3.00 1.10 -9.76
N LYS A 21 -2.34 0.35 -10.65
CA LYS A 21 -2.68 0.35 -12.08
C LYS A 21 -4.10 -0.16 -12.35
N ALA A 22 -4.59 -1.08 -11.52
CA ALA A 22 -5.96 -1.57 -11.57
C ALA A 22 -6.99 -0.58 -10.97
N GLY A 23 -6.56 0.61 -10.53
CA GLY A 23 -7.42 1.61 -9.91
C GLY A 23 -7.74 1.35 -8.44
N LEU A 24 -7.14 0.33 -7.84
CA LEU A 24 -7.30 0.04 -6.41
C LEU A 24 -6.42 0.98 -5.58
N ARG A 25 -6.88 1.32 -4.38
CA ARG A 25 -6.15 2.13 -3.41
C ARG A 25 -5.77 1.28 -2.20
N PRO A 26 -4.65 0.54 -2.25
CA PRO A 26 -4.19 -0.21 -1.09
C PRO A 26 -3.84 0.76 0.05
N SER A 27 -4.35 0.48 1.23
CA SER A 27 -4.07 1.24 2.46
C SER A 27 -2.93 0.64 3.28
N GLU A 28 -2.70 -0.67 3.14
CA GLU A 28 -1.63 -1.37 3.85
C GLU A 28 -1.02 -2.47 2.98
N CYS A 29 0.26 -2.75 3.20
CA CYS A 29 0.97 -3.90 2.62
C CYS A 29 1.63 -4.69 3.75
N VAL A 30 1.11 -5.89 4.02
CA VAL A 30 1.56 -6.77 5.11
C VAL A 30 2.33 -7.95 4.51
N ILE A 31 3.48 -8.26 5.09
CA ILE A 31 4.29 -9.43 4.73
C ILE A 31 4.11 -10.48 5.83
N GLY A 32 3.54 -11.62 5.47
CA GLY A 32 3.33 -12.75 6.39
C GLY A 32 4.65 -13.49 6.70
N PRO A 33 4.70 -14.23 7.81
CA PRO A 33 5.88 -15.02 8.20
C PRO A 33 6.20 -16.17 7.22
N ASP A 34 5.25 -16.52 6.36
CA ASP A 34 5.36 -17.48 5.26
C ASP A 34 5.87 -16.84 3.94
N GLY A 35 6.12 -15.53 3.94
CA GLY A 35 6.50 -14.77 2.76
C GLY A 35 5.33 -14.31 1.90
N ALA A 36 4.08 -14.52 2.35
CA ALA A 36 2.90 -14.04 1.62
C ALA A 36 2.80 -12.52 1.68
N ILE A 37 2.51 -11.89 0.53
CA ILE A 37 2.27 -10.45 0.42
C ILE A 37 0.76 -10.22 0.41
N ARG A 38 0.25 -9.50 1.41
CA ARG A 38 -1.16 -9.13 1.54
C ARG A 38 -1.31 -7.62 1.36
N LEU A 39 -2.09 -7.22 0.36
CA LEU A 39 -2.52 -5.83 0.20
C LEU A 39 -3.89 -5.68 0.86
N VAL A 40 -3.99 -4.73 1.79
CA VAL A 40 -5.26 -4.36 2.40
C VAL A 40 -5.79 -3.16 1.65
N PHE A 41 -7.08 -3.22 1.31
CA PHE A 41 -7.80 -2.13 0.67
C PHE A 41 -8.84 -1.63 1.66
N SER A 42 -8.97 -0.31 1.78
CA SER A 42 -10.02 0.32 2.55
C SER A 42 -10.82 1.24 1.65
N ASP A 43 -12.15 1.18 1.73
CA ASP A 43 -13.06 2.09 1.01
C ASP A 43 -13.02 3.52 1.57
N THR A 44 -12.26 3.76 2.64
CA THR A 44 -12.06 5.09 3.16
C THR A 44 -11.30 5.92 2.12
N PRO A 45 -11.88 7.02 1.59
CA PRO A 45 -11.13 7.93 0.75
C PRO A 45 -9.88 8.36 1.51
N ALA A 46 -8.73 8.35 0.84
CA ALA A 46 -7.48 8.82 1.42
C ALA A 46 -7.78 10.17 2.09
N ALA A 47 -7.57 10.25 3.40
CA ALA A 47 -7.81 11.47 4.15
C ALA A 47 -7.06 12.57 3.41
N THR A 48 -7.79 13.54 2.86
CA THR A 48 -7.20 14.72 2.27
C THR A 48 -6.31 15.28 3.36
N SER A 49 -4.99 15.13 3.22
CA SER A 49 -4.06 15.68 4.19
C SER A 49 -4.21 17.17 4.08
N VAL A 50 -5.04 17.77 4.92
CA VAL A 50 -5.14 19.21 5.04
C VAL A 50 -3.74 19.64 5.45
N ASN A 51 -3.00 20.25 4.52
CA ASN A 51 -1.66 20.71 4.81
C ASN A 51 -1.80 21.78 5.89
N PRO A 52 -1.20 21.61 7.08
CA PRO A 52 -1.32 22.60 8.15
C PRO A 52 -0.85 24.00 7.71
N LEU A 53 -0.01 24.09 6.68
CA LEU A 53 0.42 25.34 6.06
C LEU A 53 -0.70 26.07 5.29
N ASP A 54 -1.69 25.35 4.76
CA ASP A 54 -2.82 25.96 4.02
C ASP A 54 -3.66 26.88 4.92
N ARG A 55 -3.61 26.68 6.24
CA ARG A 55 -4.27 27.54 7.23
C ARG A 55 -3.57 28.90 7.38
N LEU A 56 -2.26 28.97 7.14
CA LEU A 56 -1.46 30.19 7.25
C LEU A 56 -1.45 31.02 5.96
N LEU A 57 -1.72 30.40 4.80
CA LEU A 57 -1.71 31.07 3.49
C LEU A 57 -3.06 31.71 3.12
N ARG A 58 -4.11 31.50 3.92
CA ARG A 58 -5.46 32.07 3.73
C ARG A 58 -5.78 33.23 4.69
N SER A 59 -4.83 33.61 5.55
CA SER A 59 -4.93 34.75 6.46
C SER A 59 -4.31 36.01 5.86
#